data_AF-A0A962ABC3-F1
#
_entry.id   AF-A0A962ABC3-F1
#
_cell.length_a   1.000
_cell.length_b   1.000
_cell.length_c   1.000
_cell.angle_alpha   90.00
_cell.angle_beta   90.00
_cell.angle_gamma   90.00
#
_symmetry.space_group_name_H-M   'P 1'
#
loop_
_entity.id
_entity.type
_entity.pdbx_description
1 polymer ?
#
loop_
_entity_poly.entity_id
_entity_poly.type
_entity_poly.pdbx_seq_one_letter_code
_entity_poly.pdbx_strand_id
1 'polypeptide(L)'
;MLNQTSRRQLLKNGGLLGLIAAFGSALAPRFAFAAWNKAAFEGKTLADTYKAMGAEGAKESGEVQILASDIAENGAVVPLQCVSKLPNTTQIAFLVEKNPNMLAASFDIGPDIVADVTTRIKMGQTSNVIALVKADGKFYTATKEIKVTLGGCGG
;
A
#
# COMPACT_ATOMS: atom_id res chain seq x y z
N MET A 1 -64.92 13.48 24.84
CA MET A 1 -63.84 12.50 25.05
C MET A 1 -62.61 12.94 24.26
N LEU A 2 -61.70 13.72 24.85
CA LEU A 2 -60.51 14.22 24.15
C LEU A 2 -59.23 13.62 24.76
N ASN A 3 -58.76 12.58 24.09
CA ASN A 3 -57.35 12.27 23.78
C ASN A 3 -56.26 12.65 24.82
N GLN A 4 -56.27 12.03 26.00
CA GLN A 4 -55.18 12.13 27.00
C GLN A 4 -54.06 11.09 26.78
N THR A 5 -54.26 10.12 25.87
CA THR A 5 -53.34 8.99 25.67
C THR A 5 -52.12 9.33 24.81
N SER A 6 -52.20 10.37 23.98
CA SER A 6 -51.22 10.66 22.91
C SER A 6 -49.88 11.24 23.39
N ARG A 7 -49.85 12.16 24.37
CA ARG A 7 -48.59 12.87 24.74
C ARG A 7 -47.62 12.02 25.55
N ARG A 8 -48.14 11.23 26.49
CA ARG A 8 -47.30 10.37 27.36
C ARG A 8 -46.74 9.17 26.62
N GLN A 9 -47.48 8.62 25.65
CA GLN A 9 -47.00 7.56 24.77
C GLN A 9 -45.92 8.09 23.80
N LEU A 10 -46.05 9.32 23.31
CA LEU A 10 -45.07 9.93 22.42
C LEU A 10 -43.72 10.19 23.12
N LEU A 11 -43.74 10.64 24.38
CA LEU A 11 -42.52 10.79 25.18
C LEU A 11 -41.86 9.45 25.53
N LYS A 12 -42.66 8.42 25.87
CA LYS A 12 -42.15 7.08 26.17
C LYS A 12 -41.54 6.40 24.94
N ASN A 13 -42.19 6.51 23.78
CA ASN A 13 -41.72 5.89 22.55
C ASN A 13 -40.59 6.70 21.89
N GLY A 14 -40.62 8.03 21.98
CA GLY A 14 -39.56 8.91 21.46
C GLY A 14 -38.24 8.76 22.21
N GLY A 15 -38.28 8.57 23.54
CA GLY A 15 -37.07 8.32 24.34
C GLY A 15 -36.38 6.99 24.00
N LEU A 16 -37.16 5.95 23.72
CA LEU A 16 -36.63 4.63 23.34
C LEU A 16 -35.97 4.65 21.94
N LEU A 17 -36.58 5.35 20.98
CA LEU A 17 -36.01 5.52 19.64
C LEU A 17 -34.73 6.37 19.65
N GLY A 18 -34.66 7.41 20.49
CA GLY A 18 -33.45 8.23 20.65
C GLY A 18 -32.27 7.45 21.22
N LEU A 19 -32.53 6.53 22.17
CA LEU A 19 -31.50 5.66 22.75
C LEU A 19 -30.97 4.63 21.73
N ILE A 20 -31.84 4.02 20.92
CA ILE A 20 -31.41 3.07 19.88
C ILE A 20 -30.57 3.76 18.79
N ALA A 21 -30.90 5.01 18.41
CA ALA A 21 -30.12 5.78 17.45
C ALA A 21 -28.73 6.20 18.01
N ALA A 22 -28.67 6.59 19.29
CA ALA A 22 -27.43 6.98 19.95
C ALA A 22 -26.51 5.77 20.22
N PHE A 23 -27.05 4.62 20.62
CA PHE A 23 -26.26 3.41 20.84
C PHE A 23 -25.95 2.65 19.55
N GLY A 24 -26.84 2.66 18.56
CA GLY A 24 -26.62 1.99 17.27
C GLY A 24 -25.50 2.59 16.44
N SER A 25 -25.26 3.90 16.58
CA SER A 25 -24.13 4.59 15.92
C SER A 25 -22.81 4.51 16.69
N ALA A 26 -22.86 4.38 18.02
CA ALA A 26 -21.67 4.18 18.86
C ALA A 26 -21.14 2.74 18.83
N LEU A 27 -22.03 1.76 18.62
CA LEU A 27 -21.69 0.33 18.50
C LEU A 27 -21.61 -0.17 17.04
N ALA A 28 -21.89 0.70 16.05
CA ALA A 28 -21.63 0.36 14.66
C ALA A 28 -20.13 0.03 14.55
N PRO A 29 -19.77 -1.18 14.08
CA PRO A 29 -18.38 -1.49 13.82
C PRO A 29 -17.86 -0.42 12.87
N ARG A 30 -16.92 0.39 13.35
CA ARG A 30 -16.09 1.19 12.46
C ARG A 30 -15.27 0.18 11.69
N PHE A 31 -15.83 -0.33 10.60
CA PHE A 31 -15.06 -1.07 9.61
C PHE A 31 -13.98 -0.09 9.17
N ALA A 32 -12.79 -0.27 9.73
CA ALA A 32 -11.58 0.31 9.20
C ALA A 32 -11.38 -0.36 7.85
N PHE A 33 -11.99 0.21 6.82
CA PHE A 33 -11.62 -0.06 5.45
C PHE A 33 -10.22 0.52 5.28
N ALA A 34 -9.20 -0.22 5.71
CA ALA A 34 -7.91 -0.10 5.07
C ALA A 34 -8.19 -0.40 3.60
N ALA A 35 -8.33 0.65 2.79
CA ALA A 35 -8.65 0.53 1.39
C ALA A 35 -7.51 -0.25 0.75
N TRP A 36 -7.70 -1.57 0.58
CA TRP A 36 -6.77 -2.40 -0.13
C TRP A 36 -6.58 -1.75 -1.49
N ASN A 37 -5.35 -1.31 -1.78
CA ASN A 37 -5.06 -0.52 -2.98
C ASN A 37 -5.02 -1.45 -4.21
N LYS A 38 -6.18 -2.06 -4.51
CA LYS A 38 -6.37 -3.11 -5.51
C LYS A 38 -5.88 -2.64 -6.88
N ALA A 39 -6.16 -1.38 -7.20
CA ALA A 39 -5.72 -0.74 -8.43
C ALA A 39 -4.18 -0.68 -8.56
N ALA A 40 -3.46 -0.43 -7.45
CA ALA A 40 -2.00 -0.39 -7.48
C ALA A 40 -1.38 -1.79 -7.62
N PHE A 41 -2.00 -2.82 -7.03
CA PHE A 41 -1.54 -4.21 -7.15
C PHE A 41 -1.94 -4.89 -8.46
N GLU A 42 -2.99 -4.44 -9.15
CA GLU A 42 -3.42 -4.94 -10.46
C GLU A 42 -2.77 -4.20 -11.64
N GLY A 43 -1.96 -3.17 -11.35
CA GLY A 43 -1.20 -2.43 -12.35
C GLY A 43 -0.25 -3.34 -13.13
N LYS A 44 -0.46 -3.42 -14.45
CA LYS A 44 0.39 -4.19 -15.38
C LYS A 44 1.45 -3.34 -16.07
N THR A 45 1.24 -2.03 -16.10
CA THR A 45 2.18 -1.08 -16.69
C THR A 45 2.71 -0.11 -15.63
N LEU A 46 3.87 0.46 -15.89
CA LEU A 46 4.51 1.42 -14.99
C LEU A 46 3.65 2.68 -14.86
N ALA A 47 3.08 3.17 -15.96
CA ALA A 47 2.19 4.31 -15.95
C ALA A 47 0.93 4.06 -15.11
N ASP A 48 0.28 2.90 -15.26
CA ASP A 48 -0.93 2.57 -14.50
C ASP A 48 -0.62 2.42 -13.00
N THR A 49 0.50 1.78 -12.67
CA THR A 49 0.92 1.57 -11.28
C THR A 49 1.29 2.89 -10.63
N TYR A 50 2.01 3.77 -11.33
CA TYR A 50 2.35 5.10 -10.82
C TYR A 50 1.10 5.93 -10.60
N LYS A 51 0.16 5.92 -11.54
CA LYS A 51 -1.12 6.60 -11.39
C LYS A 51 -1.90 6.08 -10.18
N ALA A 52 -1.99 4.76 -10.00
CA ALA A 52 -2.67 4.14 -8.87
C ALA A 52 -1.99 4.43 -7.52
N MET A 53 -0.68 4.66 -7.51
CA MET A 53 0.09 5.06 -6.33
C MET A 53 0.15 6.59 -6.11
N GLY A 54 -0.34 7.39 -7.06
CA GLY A 54 -0.18 8.84 -7.04
C GLY A 54 1.25 9.33 -7.31
N ALA A 55 2.09 8.48 -7.91
CA ALA A 55 3.50 8.71 -8.20
C ALA A 55 3.77 9.31 -9.60
N GLU A 56 2.79 10.05 -10.14
CA GLU A 56 2.95 10.75 -11.41
C GLU A 56 4.09 11.78 -11.28
N GLY A 57 5.12 11.64 -12.13
CA GLY A 57 6.30 12.50 -12.09
C GLY A 57 7.38 12.10 -11.08
N ALA A 58 7.41 10.82 -10.67
CA ALA A 58 8.53 10.27 -9.89
C ALA A 58 9.88 10.53 -10.59
N LYS A 59 10.89 10.93 -9.81
CA LYS A 59 12.22 11.29 -10.32
C LYS A 59 13.29 10.35 -9.82
N GLU A 60 14.25 10.03 -10.66
CA GLU A 60 15.42 9.27 -10.23
C GLU A 60 16.23 10.05 -9.18
N SER A 61 16.68 9.35 -8.13
CA SER A 61 17.50 9.94 -7.06
C SER A 61 18.61 9.00 -6.62
N GLY A 62 19.84 9.52 -6.53
CA GLY A 62 20.98 8.78 -5.98
C GLY A 62 20.93 8.56 -4.46
N GLU A 63 19.96 9.16 -3.77
CA GLU A 63 19.72 8.98 -2.34
C GLU A 63 18.90 7.72 -2.02
N VAL A 64 18.31 7.09 -3.03
CA VAL A 64 17.62 5.79 -2.91
C VAL A 64 18.55 4.71 -3.44
N GLN A 65 18.83 3.69 -2.62
CA GLN A 65 19.77 2.63 -2.94
C GLN A 65 19.08 1.27 -2.93
N ILE A 66 19.25 0.51 -4.01
CA ILE A 66 18.79 -0.89 -4.10
C ILE A 66 19.99 -1.80 -3.92
N LEU A 67 19.98 -2.56 -2.82
CA LEU A 67 20.95 -3.60 -2.52
C LEU A 67 20.31 -4.94 -2.88
N ALA A 68 20.83 -5.55 -3.93
CA ALA A 68 20.41 -6.85 -4.44
C ALA A 68 21.56 -7.50 -5.20
N SER A 69 21.55 -8.84 -5.30
CA SER A 69 22.44 -9.56 -6.21
C SER A 69 22.04 -9.28 -7.67
N ASP A 70 23.03 -9.18 -8.56
CA ASP A 70 22.77 -9.00 -10.00
C ASP A 70 22.20 -10.29 -10.63
N ILE A 71 22.38 -11.43 -9.95
CA ILE A 71 21.89 -12.74 -10.37
C ILE A 71 21.06 -13.36 -9.24
N ALA A 72 19.84 -13.77 -9.57
CA ALA A 72 18.94 -14.52 -8.72
C ALA A 72 18.80 -15.96 -9.23
N GLU A 73 19.35 -16.91 -8.47
CA GLU A 73 19.27 -18.34 -8.79
C GLU A 73 17.85 -18.90 -8.65
N ASN A 74 17.08 -18.33 -7.71
CA ASN A 74 15.71 -18.74 -7.44
C ASN A 74 14.78 -17.52 -7.52
N GLY A 75 14.04 -17.40 -8.63
CA GLY A 75 13.07 -16.33 -8.83
C GLY A 75 11.88 -16.39 -7.86
N ALA A 76 11.64 -17.50 -7.15
CA ALA A 76 10.56 -17.56 -6.18
C ALA A 76 10.89 -16.79 -4.89
N VAL A 77 12.17 -16.55 -4.63
CA VAL A 77 12.66 -15.88 -3.42
C VAL A 77 13.88 -15.03 -3.76
N VAL A 78 13.65 -13.81 -4.25
CA VAL A 78 14.72 -12.85 -4.53
C VAL A 78 14.86 -11.88 -3.35
N PRO A 79 16.00 -11.87 -2.62
CA PRO A 79 16.23 -10.92 -1.54
C PRO A 79 16.55 -9.54 -2.12
N LEU A 80 15.82 -8.53 -1.65
CA LEU A 80 16.01 -7.13 -1.98
C LEU A 80 16.07 -6.30 -0.72
N GLN A 81 16.91 -5.28 -0.73
CA GLN A 81 16.93 -4.24 0.28
C GLN A 81 16.87 -2.88 -0.40
N CYS A 82 16.01 -2.01 0.11
CA CYS A 82 15.93 -0.61 -0.30
C CYS A 82 16.28 0.26 0.90
N VAL A 83 17.28 1.13 0.72
CA VAL A 83 17.69 2.12 1.70
C VAL A 83 17.40 3.51 1.13
N SER A 84 16.54 4.26 1.80
CA SER A 84 16.30 5.67 1.49
C SER A 84 17.08 6.56 2.45
N LYS A 85 17.95 7.41 1.91
CA LYS A 85 18.64 8.47 2.67
C LYS A 85 17.84 9.78 2.71
N LEU A 86 16.70 9.82 2.03
CA LEU A 86 15.83 11.00 1.99
C LEU A 86 15.18 11.22 3.36
N PRO A 87 15.15 12.47 3.87
CA PRO A 87 14.44 12.80 5.09
C PRO A 87 12.93 12.55 4.93
N ASN A 88 12.24 12.27 6.04
CA ASN A 88 10.79 12.08 6.07
C ASN A 88 10.25 11.09 5.02
N THR A 89 10.96 9.97 4.83
CA THR A 89 10.45 8.89 3.98
C THR A 89 9.21 8.28 4.64
N THR A 90 8.10 8.27 3.89
CA THR A 90 6.78 7.84 4.36
C THR A 90 6.32 6.53 3.71
N GLN A 91 6.89 6.18 2.56
CA GLN A 91 6.55 4.94 1.87
C GLN A 91 7.73 4.45 1.04
N ILE A 92 7.92 3.13 1.00
CA ILE A 92 8.84 2.42 0.11
C ILE A 92 8.06 1.31 -0.59
N ALA A 93 8.10 1.29 -1.91
CA ALA A 93 7.49 0.26 -2.73
C ALA A 93 8.50 -0.36 -3.69
N PHE A 94 8.33 -1.65 -3.96
CA PHE A 94 9.11 -2.40 -4.92
C PHE A 94 8.22 -2.76 -6.11
N LEU A 95 8.65 -2.33 -7.30
CA LEU A 95 7.99 -2.62 -8.57
C LEU A 95 8.89 -3.50 -9.43
N VAL A 96 8.30 -4.45 -10.14
CA VAL A 96 9.00 -5.37 -11.05
C VAL A 96 8.32 -5.30 -12.41
N GLU A 97 9.03 -4.72 -13.40
CA GLU A 97 8.42 -4.36 -14.69
C GLU A 97 7.76 -5.54 -15.42
N LYS A 98 8.39 -6.71 -15.38
CA LYS A 98 7.94 -7.87 -16.15
C LYS A 98 7.17 -8.92 -15.34
N ASN A 99 6.75 -8.59 -14.14
CA ASN A 99 5.86 -9.46 -13.36
C ASN A 99 4.40 -9.27 -13.81
N PRO A 100 3.53 -10.28 -13.64
CA PRO A 100 2.09 -10.16 -13.94
C PRO A 100 1.41 -9.00 -13.20
N ASN A 101 1.82 -8.79 -11.94
CA ASN A 101 1.51 -7.63 -11.14
C ASN A 101 2.81 -6.86 -10.92
N MET A 102 2.84 -5.60 -11.33
CA MET A 102 4.07 -4.81 -11.26
C MET A 102 4.45 -4.48 -9.81
N LEU A 103 3.48 -4.10 -8.97
CA LEU A 103 3.73 -3.84 -7.56
C LEU A 103 3.96 -5.15 -6.80
N ALA A 104 5.20 -5.38 -6.38
CA ALA A 104 5.58 -6.58 -5.63
C ALA A 104 5.38 -6.41 -4.12
N ALA A 105 5.67 -5.23 -3.58
CA ALA A 105 5.48 -4.90 -2.17
C ALA A 105 5.38 -3.39 -1.97
N SER A 106 4.66 -2.96 -0.93
CA SER A 106 4.58 -1.58 -0.47
C SER A 106 4.64 -1.54 1.05
N PHE A 107 5.44 -0.62 1.60
CA PHE A 107 5.68 -0.47 3.02
C PHE A 107 5.47 0.99 3.39
N ASP A 108 4.57 1.24 4.33
CA ASP A 108 4.41 2.57 4.92
C ASP A 108 5.39 2.71 6.09
N ILE A 109 6.16 3.79 6.07
CA ILE A 109 7.23 4.08 7.03
C ILE A 109 6.75 5.16 7.99
N GLY A 110 6.81 4.85 9.29
CA GLY A 110 6.48 5.81 10.35
C GLY A 110 7.57 6.89 10.50
N PRO A 111 7.24 8.04 11.11
CA PRO A 111 8.14 9.19 11.19
C PRO A 111 9.46 8.93 11.92
N ASP A 112 9.48 7.98 12.86
CA ASP A 112 10.67 7.65 13.68
C ASP A 112 11.36 6.35 13.23
N ILE A 113 11.01 5.81 12.06
CA ILE A 113 11.55 4.56 11.54
C ILE A 113 12.65 4.86 10.52
N VAL A 114 13.79 4.18 10.66
CA VAL A 114 14.85 4.22 9.64
C VAL A 114 14.31 3.59 8.35
N ALA A 115 14.39 4.33 7.26
CA ALA A 115 13.87 3.93 5.95
C ALA A 115 14.79 2.92 5.25
N ASP A 116 14.96 1.75 5.88
CA ASP A 116 15.70 0.59 5.40
C ASP A 116 14.79 -0.63 5.45
N VAL A 117 14.39 -1.11 4.27
CA VAL A 117 13.47 -2.23 4.13
C VAL A 117 14.15 -3.35 3.39
N THR A 118 14.28 -4.50 4.06
CA THR A 118 14.70 -5.76 3.45
C THR A 118 13.50 -6.68 3.30
N THR A 119 13.27 -7.17 2.09
CA THR A 119 12.17 -8.10 1.79
C THR A 119 12.59 -9.14 0.76
N ARG A 120 11.80 -10.20 0.64
CA ARG A 120 11.97 -11.23 -0.38
C ARG A 120 10.77 -11.18 -1.31
N ILE A 121 11.00 -10.97 -2.60
CA ILE A 121 9.92 -10.90 -3.60
C ILE A 121 10.03 -12.02 -4.62
N LYS A 122 8.92 -12.32 -5.29
CA LYS A 122 8.86 -13.25 -6.42
C LYS A 122 9.15 -12.49 -7.71
N MET A 123 10.03 -13.04 -8.54
CA MET A 123 10.33 -12.55 -9.88
C MET A 123 10.14 -13.68 -10.89
N GLY A 124 9.35 -13.42 -11.94
CA GLY A 124 9.08 -14.39 -12.99
C GLY A 124 10.23 -14.59 -13.96
N GLN A 125 10.96 -13.52 -14.26
CA GLN A 125 12.01 -13.48 -15.26
C GLN A 125 12.96 -12.30 -15.01
N THR A 126 14.07 -12.24 -15.75
CA THR A 126 14.98 -11.10 -15.76
C THR A 126 14.24 -9.80 -16.07
N SER A 127 14.31 -8.87 -15.12
CA SER A 127 13.56 -7.63 -15.14
C SER A 127 14.29 -6.54 -14.38
N ASN A 128 13.97 -5.29 -14.72
CA ASN A 128 14.28 -4.17 -13.84
C ASN A 128 13.37 -4.23 -12.62
N VAL A 129 13.98 -4.02 -11.46
CA VAL A 129 13.34 -3.74 -10.19
C VAL A 129 13.47 -2.25 -9.92
N ILE A 130 12.34 -1.61 -9.65
CA ILE A 130 12.25 -0.19 -9.35
C ILE A 130 11.85 -0.05 -7.90
N ALA A 131 12.66 0.63 -7.11
CA ALA A 131 12.28 1.08 -5.77
C ALA A 131 11.67 2.46 -5.89
N LEU A 132 10.40 2.59 -5.52
CA LEU A 132 9.66 3.84 -5.50
C LEU A 132 9.52 4.30 -4.05
N VAL A 133 10.03 5.48 -3.75
CA VAL A 133 10.10 6.04 -2.40
C VAL A 133 9.33 7.35 -2.35
N LYS A 134 8.47 7.51 -1.35
CA LYS A 134 7.76 8.76 -1.08
C LYS A 134 8.41 9.49 0.09
N ALA A 135 8.92 10.69 -0.15
CA ALA A 135 9.53 11.55 0.87
C ALA A 135 9.04 12.99 0.68
N ASP A 136 8.65 13.66 1.77
CA ASP A 136 8.11 15.04 1.76
C ASP A 136 6.98 15.27 0.72
N GLY A 137 6.14 14.26 0.49
CA GLY A 137 5.05 14.29 -0.48
C GLY A 137 5.48 14.17 -1.95
N LYS A 138 6.77 13.98 -2.24
CA LYS A 138 7.32 13.74 -3.58
C LYS A 138 7.74 12.27 -3.73
N PHE A 139 7.77 11.82 -4.98
CA PHE A 139 8.17 10.46 -5.33
C PHE A 139 9.54 10.43 -5.98
N TYR A 140 10.36 9.49 -5.53
CA TYR A 140 11.72 9.25 -5.99
C TYR A 140 11.90 7.79 -6.37
N THR A 141 12.75 7.53 -7.35
CA THR A 141 13.00 6.17 -7.84
C THR A 141 14.47 5.83 -7.88
N ALA A 142 14.76 4.55 -7.69
CA ALA A 142 16.01 3.92 -8.11
C ALA A 142 15.66 2.66 -8.91
N THR A 143 16.48 2.31 -9.89
CA THR A 143 16.26 1.15 -10.74
C THR A 143 17.49 0.25 -10.73
N LYS A 144 17.28 -1.05 -10.62
CA LYS A 144 18.32 -2.07 -10.73
C LYS A 144 17.84 -3.26 -11.53
N GLU A 145 18.61 -3.68 -12.53
CA GLU A 145 18.35 -4.92 -13.28
C GLU A 145 18.79 -6.13 -12.46
N ILE A 146 17.93 -7.16 -12.39
CA ILE A 146 18.25 -8.44 -11.75
C ILE A 146 17.98 -9.56 -12.74
N LYS A 147 19.01 -10.39 -12.97
CA LYS A 147 18.95 -11.52 -13.88
C LYS A 147 18.46 -12.75 -13.14
N VAL A 148 17.36 -13.34 -13.58
CA VAL A 148 16.79 -14.55 -12.98
C VAL A 148 17.15 -15.74 -13.86
N THR A 149 17.83 -16.74 -13.29
CA THR A 149 18.22 -17.95 -14.02
C THR A 149 17.14 -19.02 -13.96
N LEU A 150 16.36 -19.07 -12.88
CA LEU A 150 15.22 -19.97 -12.70
C LEU A 150 13.99 -19.13 -12.30
N GLY A 151 13.03 -18.99 -13.23
CA GLY A 151 11.82 -18.19 -13.01
C GLY A 151 10.93 -18.75 -11.89
N GLY A 152 10.38 -17.89 -11.02
CA GLY A 152 9.58 -18.29 -9.86
C GLY A 152 8.13 -17.84 -9.86
N CYS A 153 7.67 -17.18 -10.93
CA CYS A 153 6.28 -16.78 -11.12
C CYS A 153 5.55 -17.84 -11.94
N GLY A 154 5.43 -19.02 -11.37
CA GLY A 154 4.79 -20.19 -11.99
C GLY A 154 4.49 -21.20 -10.90
N GLY A 155 3.38 -20.97 -10.20
CA GLY A 155 2.67 -22.09 -9.57
C GLY A 155 1.91 -22.85 -10.65
#